data_AF-A0A965MU90-F1
#
_entry.id   AF-A0A965MU90-F1
#
_cell.length_a   1.000
_cell.length_b   1.000
_cell.length_c   1.000
_cell.angle_alpha   90.00
_cell.angle_beta   90.00
_cell.angle_gamma   90.00
#
_symmetry.space_group_name_H-M   'P 1'
#
loop_
_entity.id
_entity.type
_entity.pdbx_description
1 polymer ?
#
loop_
_entity_poly.entity_id
_entity_poly.type
_entity_poly.pdbx_seq_one_letter_code
_entity_poly.pdbx_strand_id
1 'polypeptide(L)'
;MLPIWALLYLVALTPSKKVEAGPLSVGTAVYSGCAGCHGADGAGGAGRVLYQGEVLKTFPKIEDMLNFVYNGSQRFVAAGLKVYGNPNREGGAHAPLSYNGNPMPMQGEKAGGALTEAEILGVVCHIRYDLSGADPTSDMWKTEYETWCSPDSEIFKALETGATSFDTIEKDFSALEAKPGTVGTEPR
;
A
#
# COMPACT_ATOMS: atom_id res chain seq x y z
N MET A 1 20.09 -28.26 -41.28
CA MET A 1 20.69 -27.85 -39.99
C MET A 1 20.58 -26.35 -39.88
N LEU A 2 19.99 -25.83 -38.81
CA LEU A 2 19.91 -24.38 -38.60
C LEU A 2 21.29 -23.85 -38.17
N PRO A 3 21.76 -22.72 -38.73
CA PRO A 3 23.05 -22.15 -38.36
C PRO A 3 23.02 -21.65 -36.92
N ILE A 4 24.14 -21.83 -36.19
CA ILE A 4 24.29 -21.45 -34.77
C ILE A 4 23.91 -19.96 -34.54
N TRP A 5 24.17 -19.11 -35.52
CA TRP A 5 23.82 -17.68 -35.46
C TRP A 5 22.31 -17.41 -35.37
N ALA A 6 21.47 -18.26 -35.98
CA ALA A 6 20.01 -18.14 -35.87
C ALA A 6 19.50 -18.46 -34.45
N LEU A 7 20.21 -19.34 -33.74
CA LEU A 7 19.90 -19.70 -32.35
C LEU A 7 20.28 -18.56 -31.40
N LEU A 8 21.41 -17.90 -31.65
CA LEU A 8 21.81 -16.68 -30.92
C LEU A 8 20.82 -15.53 -31.16
N TYR A 9 20.32 -15.37 -32.39
CA TYR A 9 19.34 -14.34 -32.72
C TYR A 9 17.99 -14.60 -32.02
N LEU A 10 17.55 -15.87 -31.93
CA LEU A 10 16.35 -16.24 -31.20
C LEU A 10 16.47 -15.98 -29.69
N VAL A 11 17.64 -16.24 -29.09
CA VAL A 11 17.90 -15.93 -27.66
C VAL A 11 18.02 -14.42 -27.42
N ALA A 12 18.53 -13.65 -28.39
CA ALA A 12 18.57 -12.19 -28.27
C ALA A 12 17.19 -11.53 -28.47
N LEU A 13 16.32 -12.16 -29.27
CA LEU A 13 14.95 -11.71 -29.52
C LEU A 13 13.93 -12.26 -28.52
N THR A 14 14.27 -13.27 -27.70
CA THR A 14 13.40 -13.63 -26.58
C THR A 14 13.30 -12.41 -25.69
N PRO A 15 12.10 -11.81 -25.54
CA PRO A 15 11.94 -10.64 -24.70
C PRO A 15 12.43 -11.00 -23.31
N SER A 16 13.48 -10.34 -22.83
CA SER A 16 13.78 -10.39 -21.41
C SER A 16 12.52 -9.94 -20.70
N LYS A 17 11.92 -10.82 -19.89
CA LYS A 17 10.75 -10.50 -19.06
C LYS A 17 11.08 -9.17 -18.39
N LYS A 18 10.43 -8.08 -18.80
CA LYS A 18 10.66 -6.77 -18.21
C LYS A 18 10.43 -7.00 -16.72
N VAL A 19 11.44 -6.74 -15.89
CA VAL A 19 11.23 -6.75 -14.45
C VAL A 19 10.32 -5.56 -14.21
N GLU A 20 9.01 -5.81 -14.22
CA GLU A 20 8.04 -4.80 -13.85
C GLU A 20 8.34 -4.41 -12.40
N ALA A 21 8.39 -3.11 -12.16
CA ALA A 21 8.63 -2.58 -10.84
C ALA A 21 7.46 -3.01 -9.95
N GLY A 22 7.69 -3.98 -9.06
CA GLY A 22 6.68 -4.42 -8.11
C GLY A 22 6.25 -3.29 -7.17
N PRO A 23 5.20 -3.50 -6.36
CA PRO A 23 4.60 -2.47 -5.52
C PRO A 23 5.61 -1.78 -4.60
N LEU A 24 6.62 -2.49 -4.06
CA LEU A 24 7.66 -1.87 -3.22
C LEU A 24 8.50 -0.82 -3.97
N SER A 25 8.83 -1.08 -5.24
CA SER A 25 9.60 -0.12 -6.06
C SER A 25 8.75 1.11 -6.40
N VAL A 26 7.48 0.92 -6.72
CA VAL A 26 6.53 2.04 -6.91
C VAL A 26 6.39 2.84 -5.63
N GLY A 27 6.23 2.14 -4.50
CA GLY A 27 6.09 2.75 -3.18
C GLY A 27 7.29 3.58 -2.76
N THR A 28 8.50 3.09 -3.02
CA THR A 28 9.74 3.83 -2.73
C THR A 28 9.77 5.17 -3.47
N ALA A 29 9.37 5.19 -4.75
CA ALA A 29 9.33 6.42 -5.54
C ALA A 29 8.27 7.41 -5.01
N VAL A 30 7.07 6.91 -4.70
CA VAL A 30 5.96 7.70 -4.16
C VAL A 30 6.27 8.26 -2.77
N TYR A 31 7.00 7.51 -1.93
CA TYR A 31 7.27 7.88 -0.54
C TYR A 31 8.03 9.21 -0.38
N SER A 32 8.76 9.65 -1.41
CA SER A 32 9.40 10.97 -1.43
C SER A 32 8.43 12.13 -1.13
N GLY A 33 7.17 12.02 -1.54
CA GLY A 33 6.10 12.99 -1.22
C GLY A 33 5.60 12.91 0.23
N CYS A 34 5.84 11.79 0.92
CA CYS A 34 5.44 11.54 2.30
C CYS A 34 6.55 11.91 3.30
N ALA A 35 7.82 11.79 2.88
CA ALA A 35 9.00 11.94 3.73
C ALA A 35 9.12 13.32 4.39
N GLY A 36 8.57 14.39 3.76
CA GLY A 36 8.59 15.73 4.34
C GLY A 36 7.85 15.83 5.69
N CYS A 37 6.82 15.01 5.91
CA CYS A 37 6.09 14.94 7.17
C CYS A 37 6.53 13.75 8.04
N HIS A 38 6.79 12.61 7.41
CA HIS A 38 7.03 11.34 8.10
C HIS A 38 8.52 10.97 8.28
N GLY A 39 9.44 11.81 7.80
CA GLY A 39 10.88 11.52 7.77
C GLY A 39 11.25 10.55 6.64
N ALA A 40 12.52 10.60 6.18
CA ALA A 40 12.99 9.74 5.09
C ALA A 40 12.94 8.24 5.46
N ASP A 41 13.21 7.91 6.72
CA ASP A 41 13.18 6.53 7.22
C ASP A 41 11.88 6.23 8.00
N GLY A 42 10.84 7.05 7.85
CA GLY A 42 9.60 6.89 8.63
C GLY A 42 9.72 7.23 10.11
N ALA A 43 10.78 7.93 10.53
CA ALA A 43 11.02 8.30 11.94
C ALA A 43 10.03 9.34 12.50
N GLY A 44 9.16 9.90 11.66
CA GLY A 44 8.18 10.92 12.02
C GLY A 44 8.73 12.35 11.97
N GLY A 45 7.87 13.30 12.35
CA GLY A 45 8.15 14.72 12.32
C GLY A 45 6.85 15.52 12.49
N ALA A 46 6.48 16.25 11.44
CA ALA A 46 5.15 16.88 11.36
C ALA A 46 4.03 15.83 11.25
N GLY A 47 4.33 14.67 10.66
CA GLY A 47 3.48 13.47 10.64
C GLY A 47 3.91 12.46 11.72
N ARG A 48 3.02 11.50 11.99
CA ARG A 48 3.28 10.40 12.94
C ARG A 48 4.44 9.51 12.46
N VAL A 49 5.08 8.85 13.40
CA VAL A 49 6.08 7.81 13.15
C VAL A 49 5.46 6.67 12.33
N LEU A 50 6.20 6.17 11.33
CA LEU A 50 5.80 5.06 10.46
C LEU A 50 6.66 3.79 10.63
N TYR A 51 7.88 3.93 11.15
CA TYR A 51 8.84 2.82 11.27
C TYR A 51 8.61 1.92 12.50
N GLN A 52 9.49 0.93 12.71
CA GLN A 52 9.60 0.16 13.97
C GLN A 52 8.26 -0.43 14.48
N GLY A 53 7.41 -0.92 13.57
CA GLY A 53 6.14 -1.55 13.86
C GLY A 53 5.02 -0.59 14.26
N GLU A 54 5.24 0.72 14.34
CA GLU A 54 4.21 1.68 14.77
C GLU A 54 3.01 1.71 13.80
N VAL A 55 3.27 1.52 12.50
CA VAL A 55 2.21 1.37 11.50
C VAL A 55 1.48 0.05 11.67
N LEU A 56 2.18 -1.05 11.93
CA LEU A 56 1.56 -2.37 12.10
C LEU A 56 0.65 -2.42 13.35
N LYS A 57 1.02 -1.73 14.42
CA LYS A 57 0.14 -1.55 15.60
C LYS A 57 -1.13 -0.77 15.26
N THR A 58 -0.97 0.28 14.44
CA THR A 58 -2.06 1.18 14.04
C THR A 58 -2.99 0.53 13.04
N PHE A 59 -2.44 -0.16 12.04
CA PHE A 59 -3.16 -0.81 10.95
C PHE A 59 -2.73 -2.27 10.88
N PRO A 60 -3.29 -3.15 11.75
CA PRO A 60 -3.02 -4.59 11.67
C PRO A 60 -3.38 -5.16 10.31
N LYS A 61 -4.45 -4.63 9.70
CA LYS A 61 -4.91 -4.96 8.35
C LYS A 61 -4.44 -3.90 7.36
N ILE A 62 -3.86 -4.33 6.24
CA ILE A 62 -3.40 -3.42 5.17
C ILE A 62 -4.55 -2.58 4.60
N GLU A 63 -5.76 -3.13 4.52
CA GLU A 63 -6.93 -2.46 3.95
C GLU A 63 -7.31 -1.18 4.70
N ASP A 64 -7.15 -1.17 6.03
CA ASP A 64 -7.44 0.00 6.86
C ASP A 64 -6.40 1.11 6.62
N MET A 65 -5.15 0.73 6.35
CA MET A 65 -4.11 1.70 5.98
C MET A 65 -4.36 2.27 4.59
N LEU A 66 -4.72 1.42 3.61
CA LEU A 66 -5.06 1.84 2.25
C LEU A 66 -6.21 2.86 2.28
N ASN A 67 -7.28 2.56 3.03
CA ASN A 67 -8.43 3.45 3.16
C ASN A 67 -8.06 4.78 3.83
N PHE A 68 -7.26 4.74 4.91
CA PHE A 68 -6.82 5.96 5.59
C PHE A 68 -5.92 6.83 4.71
N VAL A 69 -4.95 6.24 4.02
CA VAL A 69 -4.05 6.95 3.10
C VAL A 69 -4.84 7.55 1.93
N TYR A 70 -5.80 6.82 1.38
CA TYR A 70 -6.67 7.31 0.32
C TYR A 70 -7.44 8.57 0.75
N ASN A 71 -8.06 8.52 1.93
CA ASN A 71 -9.03 9.52 2.37
C ASN A 71 -8.42 10.70 3.13
N GLY A 72 -7.29 10.52 3.78
CA GLY A 72 -6.76 11.49 4.72
C GLY A 72 -7.62 11.64 5.98
N SER A 73 -7.10 12.34 6.97
CA SER A 73 -7.77 12.45 8.28
C SER A 73 -9.02 13.35 8.26
N GLN A 74 -9.07 14.35 7.37
CA GLN A 74 -10.21 15.29 7.31
C GLN A 74 -11.51 14.61 6.86
N ARG A 75 -11.45 13.68 5.91
CA ARG A 75 -12.64 12.94 5.49
C ARG A 75 -13.17 12.03 6.61
N PHE A 76 -12.29 11.44 7.42
CA PHE A 76 -12.69 10.69 8.62
C PHE A 76 -13.42 11.58 9.63
N VAL A 77 -12.93 12.82 9.86
CA VAL A 77 -13.64 13.81 10.70
C VAL A 77 -15.02 14.12 10.14
N ALA A 78 -15.12 14.39 8.83
CA ALA A 78 -16.38 14.71 8.17
C ALA A 78 -17.40 13.56 8.22
N ALA A 79 -16.92 12.31 8.18
CA ALA A 79 -17.73 11.11 8.35
C ALA A 79 -18.13 10.83 9.82
N GLY A 80 -17.67 11.64 10.78
CA GLY A 80 -17.94 11.45 12.21
C GLY A 80 -17.18 10.27 12.83
N LEU A 81 -16.15 9.74 12.16
CA LEU A 81 -15.34 8.64 12.64
C LEU A 81 -14.35 9.15 13.70
N LYS A 82 -14.42 8.55 14.89
CA LYS A 82 -13.62 8.97 16.04
C LYS A 82 -12.25 8.31 16.09
N VAL A 83 -12.06 7.21 15.38
CA VAL A 83 -10.85 6.38 15.37
C VAL A 83 -10.61 5.89 13.95
N TYR A 84 -9.34 5.67 13.59
CA TYR A 84 -8.94 4.93 12.40
C TYR A 84 -8.00 3.78 12.76
N GLY A 85 -7.97 2.74 11.93
CA GLY A 85 -7.17 1.54 12.19
C GLY A 85 -7.65 0.79 13.43
N ASN A 86 -6.72 0.37 14.29
CA ASN A 86 -6.99 -0.48 15.45
C ASN A 86 -7.53 0.31 16.66
N PRO A 87 -8.80 0.08 17.08
CA PRO A 87 -9.34 0.71 18.29
C PRO A 87 -8.71 0.20 19.59
N ASN A 88 -8.08 -0.99 19.54
CA ASN A 88 -7.40 -1.62 20.67
C ASN A 88 -5.88 -1.50 20.54
N ARG A 89 -5.39 -0.49 19.81
CA ARG A 89 -3.95 -0.26 19.60
C ARG A 89 -3.25 -0.09 20.96
N GLU A 90 -2.11 -0.78 21.13
CA GLU A 90 -1.22 -0.54 22.26
C GLU A 90 -0.76 0.93 22.28
N GLY A 91 -0.84 1.59 23.43
CA GLY A 91 -0.62 3.04 23.53
C GLY A 91 -1.82 3.91 23.12
N GLY A 92 -2.96 3.29 22.82
CA GLY A 92 -4.24 3.97 22.57
C GLY A 92 -4.60 4.08 21.09
N ALA A 93 -5.90 4.02 20.81
CA ALA A 93 -6.45 4.23 19.49
C ALA A 93 -6.07 5.60 18.92
N HIS A 94 -5.76 5.66 17.63
CA HIS A 94 -5.54 6.93 16.96
C HIS A 94 -6.86 7.54 16.49
N ALA A 95 -7.10 8.80 16.85
CA ALA A 95 -8.20 9.60 16.33
C ALA A 95 -7.72 10.54 15.21
N PRO A 96 -8.59 10.92 14.25
CA PRO A 96 -8.26 11.95 13.27
C PRO A 96 -7.78 13.25 13.96
N LEU A 97 -6.76 13.92 13.39
CA LEU A 97 -6.16 15.16 13.91
C LEU A 97 -5.52 15.08 15.31
N SER A 98 -5.49 13.90 15.95
CA SER A 98 -5.05 13.75 17.34
C SER A 98 -3.54 13.87 17.59
N TYR A 99 -2.71 13.94 16.55
CA TYR A 99 -1.26 14.01 16.73
C TYR A 99 -0.82 15.42 17.14
N ASN A 100 -1.14 16.41 16.31
CA ASN A 100 -0.75 17.80 16.48
C ASN A 100 -1.75 18.77 15.84
N GLY A 101 -2.97 18.33 15.56
CA GLY A 101 -4.00 19.11 14.87
C GLY A 101 -3.84 19.23 13.35
N ASN A 102 -2.66 18.92 12.79
CA ASN A 102 -2.45 18.96 11.35
C ASN A 102 -3.14 17.78 10.66
N PRO A 103 -3.80 18.01 9.52
CA PRO A 103 -4.42 16.93 8.77
C PRO A 103 -3.39 16.08 8.05
N MET A 104 -3.57 14.75 8.07
CA MET A 104 -2.97 13.88 7.06
C MET A 104 -3.77 14.08 5.76
N PRO A 105 -3.14 14.53 4.67
CA PRO A 105 -3.85 14.88 3.45
C PRO A 105 -4.37 13.65 2.70
N MET A 106 -5.52 13.79 2.04
CA MET A 106 -6.04 12.81 1.09
C MET A 106 -5.03 12.54 -0.03
N GLN A 107 -4.77 11.28 -0.33
CA GLN A 107 -3.88 10.91 -1.44
C GLN A 107 -4.62 10.40 -2.67
N GLY A 108 -5.80 9.79 -2.48
CA GLY A 108 -6.56 9.20 -3.59
C GLY A 108 -7.10 10.24 -4.55
N GLU A 109 -6.99 9.99 -5.85
CA GLU A 109 -7.45 10.91 -6.90
C GLU A 109 -8.90 11.37 -6.70
N LYS A 110 -9.82 10.46 -6.37
CA LYS A 110 -11.25 10.78 -6.20
C LYS A 110 -11.53 11.48 -4.86
N ALA A 111 -10.61 11.36 -3.90
CA ALA A 111 -10.66 12.07 -2.63
C ALA A 111 -10.06 13.48 -2.72
N GLY A 112 -9.48 13.87 -3.86
CA GLY A 112 -8.83 15.16 -4.08
C GLY A 112 -7.31 15.14 -3.99
N GLY A 113 -6.69 13.96 -3.89
CA GLY A 113 -5.24 13.77 -4.01
C GLY A 113 -4.81 13.52 -5.46
N ALA A 114 -3.57 13.07 -5.65
CA ALA A 114 -2.97 12.86 -6.97
C ALA A 114 -2.52 11.41 -7.23
N LEU A 115 -2.63 10.52 -6.24
CA LEU A 115 -2.18 9.14 -6.37
C LEU A 115 -3.30 8.24 -6.88
N THR A 116 -2.91 7.35 -7.79
CA THR A 116 -3.68 6.18 -8.20
C THR A 116 -3.78 5.17 -7.05
N GLU A 117 -4.75 4.27 -7.14
CA GLU A 117 -4.92 3.20 -6.14
C GLU A 117 -3.74 2.22 -6.14
N ALA A 118 -3.10 1.99 -7.29
CA ALA A 118 -1.86 1.20 -7.39
C ALA A 118 -0.67 1.89 -6.70
N GLU A 119 -0.50 3.21 -6.86
CA GLU A 119 0.54 3.99 -6.17
C GLU A 119 0.31 4.01 -4.65
N ILE A 120 -0.95 4.10 -4.21
CA ILE A 120 -1.31 4.01 -2.79
C ILE A 120 -0.97 2.62 -2.25
N LEU A 121 -1.31 1.55 -2.97
CA LEU A 121 -0.90 0.20 -2.57
C LEU A 121 0.63 0.08 -2.50
N GLY A 122 1.33 0.59 -3.50
CA GLY A 122 2.79 0.58 -3.54
C GLY A 122 3.40 1.26 -2.32
N VAL A 123 3.00 2.51 -2.00
CA VAL A 123 3.57 3.24 -0.85
C VAL A 123 3.19 2.60 0.48
N VAL A 124 1.99 2.02 0.59
CA VAL A 124 1.59 1.26 1.78
C VAL A 124 2.46 0.01 1.94
N CYS A 125 2.74 -0.73 0.87
CA CYS A 125 3.66 -1.86 0.90
C CYS A 125 5.06 -1.43 1.34
N HIS A 126 5.61 -0.35 0.76
CA HIS A 126 6.91 0.18 1.17
C HIS A 126 6.93 0.56 2.66
N ILE A 127 5.92 1.28 3.14
CA ILE A 127 5.84 1.66 4.55
C ILE A 127 5.78 0.41 5.45
N ARG A 128 4.96 -0.59 5.12
CA ARG A 128 4.78 -1.77 5.97
C ARG A 128 6.04 -2.64 6.02
N TYR A 129 6.61 -2.96 4.86
CA TYR A 129 7.66 -3.96 4.74
C TYR A 129 9.08 -3.38 4.82
N ASP A 130 9.32 -2.19 4.26
CA ASP A 130 10.67 -1.59 4.27
C ASP A 130 10.88 -0.69 5.50
N LEU A 131 9.87 0.08 5.92
CA LEU A 131 10.02 1.05 7.03
C LEU A 131 9.55 0.48 8.38
N SER A 132 8.36 -0.13 8.43
CA SER A 132 7.76 -0.62 9.67
C SER A 132 8.30 -1.97 10.12
N GLY A 133 8.96 -2.71 9.22
CA GLY A 133 9.63 -3.97 9.55
C GLY A 133 8.71 -5.19 9.58
N ALA A 134 7.60 -5.19 8.82
CA ALA A 134 6.90 -6.44 8.53
C ALA A 134 7.84 -7.37 7.74
N ASP A 135 8.05 -8.59 8.22
CA ASP A 135 8.92 -9.57 7.56
C ASP A 135 8.12 -10.37 6.52
N PRO A 136 8.38 -10.19 5.21
CA PRO A 136 7.62 -10.85 4.13
C PRO A 136 7.81 -12.37 4.09
N THR A 137 8.75 -12.91 4.86
CA THR A 137 9.01 -14.35 4.95
C THR A 137 8.40 -15.01 6.18
N SER A 138 7.92 -14.20 7.14
CA SER A 138 7.34 -14.70 8.39
C SER A 138 5.93 -15.25 8.19
N ASP A 139 5.54 -16.27 8.97
CA ASP A 139 4.18 -16.83 8.93
C ASP A 139 3.09 -15.77 9.17
N MET A 140 3.41 -14.70 9.90
CA MET A 140 2.49 -13.62 10.20
C MET A 140 2.19 -12.72 8.99
N TRP A 141 3.19 -12.45 8.14
CA TRP A 141 3.04 -11.46 7.07
C TRP A 141 3.19 -12.02 5.65
N LYS A 142 3.71 -13.24 5.49
CA LYS A 142 3.96 -13.83 4.18
C LYS A 142 2.72 -13.85 3.30
N THR A 143 1.58 -14.26 3.85
CA THR A 143 0.32 -14.30 3.10
C THR A 143 -0.16 -12.90 2.68
N GLU A 144 -0.07 -11.91 3.57
CA GLU A 144 -0.40 -10.51 3.22
C GLU A 144 0.57 -10.00 2.13
N TYR A 145 1.86 -10.27 2.29
CA TYR A 145 2.89 -9.87 1.33
C TYR A 145 2.63 -10.48 -0.05
N GLU A 146 2.44 -11.79 -0.15
CA GLU A 146 2.17 -12.49 -1.41
C GLU A 146 0.90 -11.96 -2.09
N THR A 147 -0.13 -11.67 -1.30
CA THR A 147 -1.42 -11.18 -1.81
C THR A 147 -1.34 -9.74 -2.33
N TRP A 148 -0.64 -8.86 -1.63
CA TRP A 148 -0.70 -7.41 -1.85
C TRP A 148 0.59 -6.77 -2.37
N CYS A 149 1.75 -7.24 -1.90
CA CYS A 149 3.03 -6.53 -1.98
C CYS A 149 4.14 -7.30 -2.73
N SER A 150 3.85 -8.53 -3.16
CA SER A 150 4.71 -9.29 -4.05
C SER A 150 4.69 -8.69 -5.46
N PRO A 151 5.81 -8.73 -6.21
CA PRO A 151 5.82 -8.45 -7.64
C PRO A 151 4.82 -9.30 -8.45
N ASP A 152 4.41 -10.45 -7.90
CA ASP A 152 3.44 -11.35 -8.52
C ASP A 152 1.99 -11.13 -8.06
N SER A 153 1.74 -10.17 -7.16
CA SER A 153 0.39 -9.85 -6.67
C SER A 153 -0.58 -9.58 -7.83
N GLU A 154 -1.63 -10.40 -7.93
CA GLU A 154 -2.70 -10.22 -8.91
C GLU A 154 -3.50 -8.94 -8.65
N ILE A 155 -3.67 -8.59 -7.37
CA ILE A 155 -4.31 -7.35 -6.93
C ILE A 155 -3.55 -6.13 -7.46
N PHE A 156 -2.24 -6.08 -7.25
CA PHE A 156 -1.44 -4.92 -7.66
C PHE A 156 -1.49 -4.73 -9.18
N LYS A 157 -1.29 -5.81 -9.94
CA LYS A 157 -1.37 -5.79 -11.41
C LYS A 157 -2.75 -5.36 -11.92
N ALA A 158 -3.81 -5.79 -11.25
CA ALA A 158 -5.17 -5.37 -11.60
C ALA A 158 -5.42 -3.89 -11.29
N LEU A 159 -4.87 -3.36 -10.20
CA LEU A 159 -4.95 -1.93 -9.89
C LEU A 159 -4.16 -1.09 -10.90
N GLU A 160 -2.96 -1.53 -11.31
CA GLU A 160 -2.14 -0.84 -12.31
C GLU A 160 -2.83 -0.73 -13.68
N THR A 161 -3.60 -1.75 -14.04
CA THR A 161 -4.33 -1.80 -15.32
C THR A 161 -5.74 -1.22 -15.24
N GLY A 162 -6.20 -0.83 -14.04
CA GLY A 162 -7.57 -0.39 -13.79
C GLY A 162 -8.62 -1.51 -13.93
N ALA A 163 -8.20 -2.77 -13.90
CA ALA A 163 -9.09 -3.94 -13.96
C ALA A 163 -9.87 -4.16 -12.64
N THR A 164 -9.40 -3.57 -11.54
CA THR A 164 -10.08 -3.54 -10.25
C THR A 164 -9.96 -2.16 -9.62
N SER A 165 -10.61 -1.96 -8.48
CA SER A 165 -10.49 -0.74 -7.67
C SER A 165 -10.66 -1.04 -6.18
N PHE A 166 -10.34 -0.10 -5.31
CA PHE A 166 -10.59 -0.22 -3.86
C PHE A 166 -12.07 -0.47 -3.54
N ASP A 167 -13.01 -0.02 -4.37
CA ASP A 167 -14.44 -0.27 -4.18
C ASP A 167 -14.88 -1.70 -4.59
N THR A 168 -14.13 -2.37 -5.45
CA THR A 168 -14.51 -3.68 -6.02
C THR A 168 -13.59 -4.83 -5.64
N ILE A 169 -12.40 -4.54 -5.13
CA ILE A 169 -11.32 -5.50 -4.85
C ILE A 169 -11.75 -6.72 -4.04
N GLU A 170 -12.57 -6.53 -2.99
CA GLU A 170 -13.07 -7.64 -2.16
C GLU A 170 -13.87 -8.65 -2.99
N LYS A 171 -14.67 -8.14 -3.93
CA LYS A 171 -15.53 -8.95 -4.79
C LYS A 171 -14.71 -9.57 -5.91
N ASP A 172 -13.88 -8.76 -6.58
CA ASP A 172 -13.10 -9.17 -7.74
C ASP A 172 -12.12 -10.31 -7.39
N PHE A 173 -11.58 -10.29 -6.18
CA PHE A 173 -10.62 -11.28 -5.68
C PHE A 173 -11.20 -12.19 -4.59
N SER A 174 -12.52 -12.34 -4.55
CA SER A 174 -13.21 -13.21 -3.58
C SER A 174 -12.83 -14.69 -3.67
N ALA A 175 -12.23 -15.11 -4.79
CA ALA A 175 -11.77 -16.47 -5.03
C ALA A 175 -10.30 -16.73 -4.65
N LEU A 176 -9.54 -15.71 -4.24
CA LEU A 176 -8.19 -15.90 -3.73
C LEU A 176 -8.23 -16.68 -2.41
N GLU A 177 -7.23 -17.55 -2.20
CA GLU A 177 -7.07 -18.28 -0.93
C GLU A 177 -6.99 -17.31 0.24
N ALA A 178 -6.19 -16.26 0.08
CA ALA A 178 -6.15 -15.11 0.96
C ALA A 178 -7.06 -14.01 0.41
N LYS A 179 -8.37 -14.15 0.65
CA LYS A 179 -9.36 -13.17 0.22
C LYS A 179 -9.07 -11.78 0.85
N PRO A 180 -8.98 -10.70 0.04
CA PRO A 180 -8.85 -9.35 0.58
C PRO A 180 -10.15 -8.89 1.25
N GLY A 181 -10.04 -8.07 2.29
CA GLY A 181 -11.17 -7.36 2.87
C GLY A 181 -11.62 -6.17 2.02
N THR A 182 -12.70 -5.52 2.44
CA THR A 182 -13.14 -4.25 1.86
C THR A 182 -12.05 -3.19 2.05
N VAL A 183 -11.70 -2.43 1.00
CA VAL A 183 -10.89 -1.21 1.15
C VAL A 183 -11.80 0.01 1.09
N GLY A 184 -12.47 0.22 -0.05
CA GLY A 184 -13.39 1.32 -0.32
C GLY A 184 -12.72 2.68 -0.48
N THR A 185 -13.38 3.61 -1.18
CA THR A 185 -12.94 5.01 -1.31
C THR A 185 -13.59 5.97 -0.33
N GLU A 186 -14.49 5.48 0.52
CA GLU A 186 -15.11 6.24 1.62
C GLU A 186 -14.46 5.88 2.97
N PRO A 187 -14.31 6.85 3.90
CA PRO A 187 -13.75 6.59 5.23
C PRO A 187 -14.49 5.49 5.98
N ARG A 188 -13.75 4.56 6.61
CA ARG A 188 -14.32 3.46 7.41
C ARG A 188 -13.43 3.03 8.57
#